data_AF-A0A836RLE5-F1
#
_entry.id   AF-A0A836RLE5-F1
#
_cell.length_a   1.000
_cell.length_b   1.000
_cell.length_c   1.000
_cell.angle_alpha   90.00
_cell.angle_beta   90.00
_cell.angle_gamma   90.00
#
_symmetry.space_group_name_H-M   'P 1'
#
loop_
_entity.id
_entity.type
_entity.pdbx_description
1 polymer ?
#
loop_
_entity_poly.entity_id
_entity_poly.type
_entity_poly.pdbx_seq_one_letter_code
_entity_poly.pdbx_strand_id
1 'polypeptide(L)'
;MRRVYKLYLGEKKTRPSWDPICVLFTVRKHAAYWKIRTGGHNHIFKNGTNQWRNGPETNHRLVELQPGVERALCRTLDQLMVQAPRAK
;
A
#
# COMPACT_ATOMS: atom_id res chain seq x y z
N MET A 1 -7.94 13.44 4.75
CA MET A 1 -8.89 12.46 4.12
C MET A 1 -9.65 11.60 5.13
N ARG A 2 -9.12 11.36 6.34
CA ARG A 2 -9.75 10.52 7.39
C ARG A 2 -11.26 10.74 7.65
N ARG A 3 -11.77 11.98 7.64
CA ARG A 3 -13.18 12.27 7.94
C ARG A 3 -14.14 11.76 6.86
N VAL A 4 -13.78 11.87 5.58
CA VAL A 4 -14.59 11.39 4.45
C VAL A 4 -14.71 9.87 4.49
N TYR A 5 -13.60 9.16 4.73
CA TYR A 5 -13.61 7.71 4.89
C TYR A 5 -14.44 7.25 6.10
N LYS A 6 -14.38 7.98 7.23
CA LYS A 6 -15.22 7.70 8.39
C LYS A 6 -16.71 7.83 8.07
N LEU A 7 -17.10 8.85 7.30
CA LEU A 7 -18.49 9.05 6.87
C LEU A 7 -18.95 7.97 5.87
N TYR A 8 -18.08 7.57 4.95
CA TYR A 8 -18.39 6.58 3.91
C TYR A 8 -18.49 5.14 4.44
N LEU A 9 -17.59 4.73 5.35
CA LEU A 9 -17.50 3.34 5.80
C LEU A 9 -18.36 3.01 7.02
N GLY A 10 -18.76 4.00 7.82
CA GLY A 10 -19.40 3.76 9.11
C GLY A 10 -18.52 2.91 10.02
N GLU A 11 -19.05 1.79 10.51
CA GLU A 11 -18.35 0.82 11.38
C GLU A 11 -17.59 -0.27 10.62
N LYS A 12 -17.70 -0.33 9.29
CA LYS A 12 -17.04 -1.37 8.50
C LYS A 12 -15.53 -1.16 8.47
N LYS A 13 -14.76 -2.25 8.59
CA LYS A 13 -13.31 -2.21 8.40
C LYS A 13 -12.98 -1.69 7.00
N THR A 14 -12.14 -0.66 6.93
CA THR A 14 -11.64 -0.15 5.65
C THR A 14 -10.74 -1.19 5.00
N ARG A 15 -10.85 -1.34 3.68
CA ARG A 15 -9.73 -1.88 2.89
C ARG A 15 -8.66 -0.79 2.78
N PRO A 16 -7.36 -1.12 2.82
CA PRO A 16 -6.32 -0.17 2.44
C PRO A 16 -6.57 0.34 1.03
N SER A 17 -6.43 1.64 0.80
CA SER A 17 -6.45 2.19 -0.55
C SER A 17 -5.11 1.84 -1.22
N TRP A 18 -5.15 0.86 -2.12
CA TRP A 18 -3.94 0.35 -2.79
C TRP A 18 -3.35 1.35 -3.78
N ASP A 19 -4.17 2.17 -4.45
CA ASP A 19 -3.66 3.10 -5.47
C ASP A 19 -2.74 4.19 -4.89
N PRO A 20 -3.12 4.91 -3.81
CA PRO A 20 -2.21 5.87 -3.17
C PRO A 20 -0.92 5.24 -2.64
N ILE A 21 -1.01 3.99 -2.15
CA ILE A 21 0.16 3.23 -1.69
C ILE A 21 1.08 2.89 -2.87
N CYS A 22 0.51 2.45 -3.99
CA CYS A 22 1.26 2.11 -5.20
C CYS A 22 2.00 3.33 -5.78
N VAL A 23 1.31 4.47 -5.87
CA VAL A 23 1.91 5.74 -6.30
C VAL A 23 3.04 6.14 -5.35
N LEU A 24 2.80 6.10 -4.03
CA LEU A 24 3.81 6.46 -3.04
C LEU A 24 5.03 5.54 -3.10
N PHE A 25 4.84 4.23 -3.25
CA PHE A 25 5.94 3.28 -3.44
C PHE A 25 6.76 3.61 -4.68
N THR A 26 6.10 3.94 -5.79
CA THR A 26 6.79 4.30 -7.05
C THR A 26 7.71 5.51 -6.87
N VAL A 27 7.24 6.57 -6.20
CA VAL A 27 8.04 7.80 -6.02
C VAL A 27 9.00 7.74 -4.84
N ARG A 28 8.77 6.84 -3.87
CA ARG A 28 9.56 6.71 -2.63
C ARG A 28 9.88 5.25 -2.31
N LYS A 29 10.42 4.51 -3.29
CA LYS A 29 10.72 3.07 -3.17
C LYS A 29 11.70 2.71 -2.04
N HIS A 30 12.55 3.66 -1.63
CA HIS A 30 13.55 3.50 -0.58
C HIS A 30 13.06 3.97 0.81
N ALA A 31 11.81 4.41 0.94
CA ALA A 31 11.28 4.82 2.25
C ALA A 31 11.21 3.62 3.22
N ALA A 32 11.44 3.89 4.50
CA ALA A 32 11.44 2.88 5.56
C ALA A 32 10.07 2.23 5.84
N TYR A 33 9.03 2.58 5.09
CA TYR A 33 7.70 1.97 5.20
C TYR A 33 7.65 0.57 4.60
N TRP A 34 8.54 0.28 3.66
CA TRP A 34 8.41 -0.88 2.78
C TRP A 34 9.31 -2.03 3.21
N LYS A 35 8.74 -3.22 3.19
CA LYS A 35 9.46 -4.49 3.22
C LYS A 35 9.20 -5.22 1.91
N ILE A 36 10.24 -5.50 1.15
CA ILE A 36 10.12 -6.23 -0.12
C ILE A 36 10.43 -7.70 0.13
N ARG A 37 9.45 -8.55 -0.12
CA ARG A 37 9.60 -10.00 -0.05
C ARG A 37 9.80 -10.59 -1.45
N THR A 38 10.83 -11.41 -1.57
CA THR A 38 11.16 -12.21 -2.76
C THR A 38 10.93 -13.70 -2.46
N GLY A 39 11.30 -14.62 -3.36
CA GLY A 39 11.14 -16.06 -3.14
C GLY A 39 9.68 -16.52 -3.22
N GLY A 40 8.97 -16.08 -4.26
CA GLY A 40 7.57 -16.45 -4.47
C GLY A 40 6.92 -15.78 -5.67
N HIS A 41 5.61 -15.96 -5.79
CA HIS A 41 4.80 -15.33 -6.83
C HIS A 41 3.36 -15.11 -6.35
N ASN A 42 2.68 -14.14 -6.95
CA ASN A 42 1.23 -13.99 -6.83
C ASN A 42 0.51 -15.06 -7.66
N HIS A 43 -0.23 -15.96 -7.02
CA HIS A 43 -1.07 -16.96 -7.68
C HIS A 43 -2.50 -16.43 -7.78
N ILE A 44 -3.07 -16.43 -8.98
CA ILE A 44 -4.45 -16.00 -9.24
C ILE A 44 -5.32 -17.24 -9.42
N PHE A 45 -6.38 -17.37 -8.62
CA PHE A 45 -7.33 -18.47 -8.70
C PHE A 45 -8.39 -18.20 -9.77
N LYS A 46 -9.06 -19.26 -10.24
CA LYS A 46 -10.11 -19.16 -11.27
C LYS A 46 -11.29 -18.26 -10.87
N ASN A 47 -11.55 -18.11 -9.58
CA ASN A 47 -12.59 -17.22 -9.04
C ASN A 47 -12.14 -15.76 -8.89
N GLY A 48 -10.95 -15.40 -9.37
CA GLY A 48 -10.41 -14.05 -9.33
C GLY A 48 -9.76 -13.64 -8.00
N THR A 49 -9.73 -14.51 -6.99
CA THR A 49 -8.93 -14.23 -5.78
C THR A 49 -7.45 -14.45 -6.05
N ASN A 50 -6.60 -13.95 -5.16
CA ASN A 50 -5.15 -14.14 -5.27
C ASN A 50 -4.52 -14.50 -3.93
N GLN A 51 -3.33 -15.10 -3.99
CA GLN A 51 -2.53 -15.45 -2.83
C GLN A 51 -1.06 -15.45 -3.19
N TRP A 52 -0.22 -14.88 -2.32
CA TRP A 52 1.22 -15.06 -2.42
C TRP A 52 1.63 -16.49 -2.07
N ARG A 53 2.34 -17.17 -2.96
CA ARG A 53 2.92 -18.49 -2.72
C ARG A 53 4.43 -18.42 -2.68
N ASN A 54 5.01 -19.02 -1.64
CA ASN A 54 6.46 -19.25 -1.57
C ASN A 54 6.88 -20.20 -2.69
N GLY A 55 8.09 -20.01 -3.20
CA GLY A 55 8.62 -20.84 -4.28
C GLY A 55 9.98 -20.36 -4.75
N PRO A 56 10.47 -20.86 -5.89
CA PRO A 56 11.70 -20.37 -6.48
C PRO A 56 11.61 -18.86 -6.76
N GLU A 57 12.76 -18.23 -6.85
CA GLU A 57 12.85 -16.82 -7.20
C GLU A 57 12.22 -16.57 -8.58
N THR A 58 11.29 -15.63 -8.65
CA THR A 58 10.64 -15.19 -9.89
C THR A 58 10.85 -13.68 -10.08
N ASN A 59 10.32 -13.11 -11.16
CA ASN A 59 10.26 -11.67 -11.37
C ASN A 59 9.19 -10.96 -10.51
N HIS A 60 8.44 -11.69 -9.67
CA HIS A 60 7.45 -11.11 -8.78
C HIS A 60 8.08 -10.62 -7.47
N ARG A 61 7.51 -9.54 -6.91
CA ARG A 61 7.88 -8.97 -5.61
C ARG A 61 6.61 -8.68 -4.82
N LEU A 62 6.58 -9.03 -3.55
CA LEU A 62 5.51 -8.62 -2.64
C LEU A 62 5.98 -7.42 -1.82
N VAL A 63 5.26 -6.31 -1.91
CA VAL A 63 5.49 -5.13 -1.08
C VAL A 63 4.61 -5.22 0.16
N GLU A 64 5.25 -5.35 1.31
CA GLU A 64 4.62 -5.39 2.63
C GLU A 64 4.94 -4.09 3.39
N LEU A 65 4.10 -3.76 4.37
CA LEU A 65 4.41 -2.68 5.32
C LEU A 65 5.33 -3.22 6.42
N GLN A 66 6.32 -2.41 6.79
CA GLN A 66 7.08 -2.66 8.01
C GLN A 66 6.18 -2.51 9.25
N PRO A 67 6.38 -3.29 10.31
CA PRO A 67 5.58 -3.15 11.53
C PRO A 67 5.65 -1.73 12.13
N GLY A 68 4.50 -1.17 12.52
CA GLY A 68 4.43 0.10 13.24
C GLY A 68 4.52 1.38 12.38
N VAL A 69 4.62 1.26 11.06
CA VAL A 69 4.75 2.41 10.16
C VAL A 69 3.43 3.06 9.75
N GLU A 70 2.30 2.46 10.12
CA GLU A 70 0.97 2.81 9.62
C GLU A 70 0.63 4.28 9.92
N ARG A 71 0.95 4.75 11.13
CA ARG A 71 0.65 6.13 11.55
C ARG A 71 1.46 7.14 10.73
N ALA A 72 2.75 6.87 10.48
CA ALA A 72 3.62 7.74 9.70
C ALA A 72 3.25 7.74 8.22
N LEU A 73 2.90 6.57 7.68
CA LEU A 73 2.41 6.39 6.32
C LEU A 73 1.11 7.17 6.09
N CYS A 74 0.12 7.00 6.98
CA CYS A 74 -1.15 7.72 6.91
C CYS A 74 -0.94 9.24 6.93
N ARG A 75 -0.09 9.75 7.85
CA ARG A 75 0.22 11.18 7.93
C ARG A 75 0.84 11.69 6.63
N THR A 76 1.76 10.93 6.05
CA THR A 76 2.42 11.28 4.79
C THR A 76 1.42 11.35 3.65
N LEU A 77 0.57 10.33 3.49
CA LEU A 77 -0.46 10.31 2.47
C LEU A 77 -1.48 11.44 2.66
N ASP A 78 -1.94 11.68 3.88
CA ASP A 78 -2.85 12.80 4.18
C ASP A 78 -2.22 14.14 3.77
N GLN A 79 -0.95 14.39 4.09
CA GLN A 79 -0.25 15.62 3.69
C GLN A 79 -0.14 15.75 2.16
N LEU A 80 0.26 14.67 1.48
CA LEU A 80 0.40 14.67 0.02
C LEU A 80 -0.94 14.92 -0.70
N MET A 81 -2.05 14.45 -0.14
CA MET A 81 -3.38 14.61 -0.74
C MET A 81 -4.01 15.99 -0.52
N VAL A 82 -3.56 16.75 0.49
CA VAL A 82 -4.17 18.07 0.82
C VAL A 82 -3.27 19.26 0.55
N GLN A 83 -1.96 19.04 0.37
CA GLN A 83 -1.05 20.13 0.04
C GLN A 83 -1.30 20.63 -1.38
N ALA A 84 -1.15 21.94 -1.59
CA ALA A 84 -1.09 22.50 -2.94
C ALA A 84 0.14 21.96 -3.69
N PRO A 85 0.12 21.87 -5.03
CA PRO A 85 1.30 21.58 -5.82
C PRO A 85 2.42 22.55 -5.45
N ARG A 86 3.64 22.05 -5.23
CA ARG A 86 4.79 22.94 -5.04
C ARG A 86 5.05 23.69 -6.34
N ALA A 87 5.24 25.00 -6.25
CA ALA A 87 5.75 25.78 -7.38
C ALA A 87 7.12 25.22 -7.80
N LYS A 88 7.36 25.20 -9.11
CA LYS A 88 8.61 24.71 -9.70
C LYS A 88 9.80 25.57 -9.29
#